data_AF-A0A7Y3PTU0-F1
#
_entry.id   AF-A0A7Y3PTU0-F1
#
_cell.length_a   1.000
_cell.length_b   1.000
_cell.length_c   1.000
_cell.angle_alpha   90.00
_cell.angle_beta   90.00
_cell.angle_gamma   90.00
#
_symmetry.space_group_name_H-M   'P 1'
#
loop_
_entity.id
_entity.type
_entity.pdbx_description
1 polymer ?
#
loop_
_entity_poly.entity_id
_entity_poly.type
_entity_poly.pdbx_seq_one_letter_code
_entity_poly.pdbx_strand_id
1 'polypeptide(L)'
;MSRGPVPEADEWWRRLYAERARTGLYPVLLEYCEDFSGCAVGGDSPVDAASFLREEWEPRSWPSFAAWPGLAVPAAAAGADPDACAAEAATAVVRRGWARCLALVQAERGSDVPIALNWPGMTNHMGKDDLSGVVRSWEDRFGARVVAFEHGGLHVSAAVPPKDLHEAHVLAAEHYLACPDVFHNDFGDWENTYPQELLTRRDWYFWWD
;
A
#
# COMPACT_ATOMS: atom_id res chain seq x y z
N MET A 1 12.39 -5.12 -15.50
CA MET A 1 11.64 -6.27 -14.94
C MET A 1 12.38 -7.56 -15.28
N SER A 2 12.26 -8.58 -14.43
CA SER A 2 12.75 -9.93 -14.74
C SER A 2 11.93 -10.53 -15.90
N ARG A 3 12.53 -11.46 -16.65
CA ARG A 3 11.84 -12.16 -17.77
C ARG A 3 10.99 -13.35 -17.31
N GLY A 4 10.99 -13.63 -16.02
CA GLY A 4 10.29 -14.74 -15.39
C GLY A 4 10.44 -14.67 -13.87
N PRO A 5 9.86 -15.63 -13.14
CA PRO A 5 10.07 -15.78 -11.71
C PRO A 5 11.55 -15.85 -11.35
N VAL A 6 11.93 -15.17 -10.27
CA VAL A 6 13.30 -15.12 -9.79
C VAL A 6 13.43 -16.08 -8.59
N PRO A 7 14.37 -17.04 -8.61
CA PRO A 7 14.69 -17.82 -7.42
C PRO A 7 15.13 -16.90 -6.29
N GLU A 8 14.68 -17.14 -5.05
CA GLU A 8 15.01 -16.31 -3.89
C GLU A 8 14.67 -14.82 -4.13
N ALA A 9 13.51 -14.57 -4.75
CA ALA A 9 13.05 -13.22 -5.10
C ALA A 9 13.02 -12.27 -3.89
N ASP A 10 12.74 -12.78 -2.69
CA ASP A 10 12.73 -12.00 -1.45
C ASP A 10 14.14 -11.59 -1.01
N GLU A 11 15.15 -12.44 -1.18
CA GLU A 11 16.54 -12.06 -0.94
C GLU A 11 17.02 -10.98 -1.91
N TRP A 12 16.69 -11.14 -3.20
CA TRP A 12 16.99 -10.12 -4.22
C TRP A 12 16.29 -8.81 -3.92
N TRP A 13 15.01 -8.85 -3.55
CA TRP A 13 14.25 -7.68 -3.15
C TRP A 13 14.96 -6.94 -2.02
N ARG A 14 15.33 -7.65 -0.93
CA ARG A 14 16.03 -7.04 0.22
C ARG A 14 17.36 -6.39 -0.16
N ARG A 15 18.19 -7.09 -0.93
CA ARG A 15 19.50 -6.58 -1.37
C ARG A 15 19.35 -5.32 -2.22
N LEU A 16 18.40 -5.30 -3.15
CA LEU A 16 18.14 -4.14 -4.00
C LEU A 16 17.50 -2.99 -3.21
N TYR A 17 16.64 -3.30 -2.25
CA TYR A 17 15.94 -2.31 -1.44
C TYR A 17 16.93 -1.55 -0.54
N ALA A 18 17.96 -2.22 -0.03
CA ALA A 18 19.04 -1.57 0.72
C ALA A 18 19.84 -0.55 -0.12
N GLU A 19 19.93 -0.76 -1.44
CA GLU A 19 20.66 0.11 -2.36
C GLU A 19 19.80 1.25 -2.95
N ARG A 20 18.48 1.25 -2.70
CA ARG A 20 17.52 2.15 -3.37
C ARG A 20 17.84 3.63 -3.20
N ALA A 21 18.32 4.05 -2.02
CA ALA A 21 18.66 5.44 -1.74
C ALA A 21 19.85 5.93 -2.58
N ARG A 22 20.73 5.02 -3.02
CA ARG A 22 21.87 5.32 -3.88
C ARG A 22 21.50 5.28 -5.36
N THR A 23 20.59 4.38 -5.74
CA THR A 23 20.26 4.12 -7.15
C THR A 23 19.03 4.87 -7.66
N GLY A 24 18.14 5.31 -6.76
CA GLY A 24 16.80 5.80 -7.11
C GLY A 24 15.89 4.70 -7.68
N LEU A 25 16.27 3.43 -7.52
CA LEU A 25 15.52 2.28 -8.04
C LEU A 25 14.89 1.52 -6.87
N TYR A 26 13.57 1.48 -6.86
CA TYR A 26 12.78 0.73 -5.90
C TYR A 26 12.48 -0.66 -6.45
N PRO A 27 12.89 -1.75 -5.76
CA PRO A 27 12.47 -3.08 -6.13
C PRO A 27 11.00 -3.29 -5.73
N VAL A 28 10.24 -3.91 -6.62
CA VAL A 28 8.89 -4.40 -6.32
C VAL A 28 8.70 -5.80 -6.87
N LEU A 29 7.96 -6.61 -6.13
CA LEU A 29 7.59 -7.95 -6.55
C LEU A 29 6.33 -7.89 -7.42
N LEU A 30 6.28 -8.72 -8.45
CA LEU A 30 5.13 -8.80 -9.35
C LEU A 30 4.61 -10.24 -9.44
N GLU A 31 3.29 -10.40 -9.52
CA GLU A 31 2.64 -11.69 -9.80
C GLU A 31 3.07 -12.20 -11.18
N TYR A 32 2.85 -11.41 -12.24
CA TYR A 32 3.34 -11.70 -13.58
C TYR A 32 4.36 -10.67 -14.06
N CYS A 33 5.33 -11.13 -14.83
CA CYS A 33 6.42 -10.31 -15.34
C CYS A 33 5.98 -9.36 -16.48
N GLU A 34 4.80 -9.58 -17.05
CA GLU A 34 4.26 -8.86 -18.20
C GLU A 34 3.20 -7.79 -17.83
N ASP A 35 2.79 -7.74 -16.55
CA ASP A 35 1.68 -6.90 -16.08
C ASP A 35 1.92 -5.39 -16.24
N PHE A 36 3.17 -4.97 -16.47
CA PHE A 36 3.56 -3.56 -16.45
C PHE A 36 4.41 -3.22 -17.68
N SER A 37 3.76 -3.00 -18.82
CA SER A 37 4.46 -2.76 -20.09
C SER A 37 4.71 -1.27 -20.40
N GLY A 38 4.27 -0.33 -19.54
CA GLY A 38 4.42 1.11 -19.77
C GLY A 38 4.99 1.85 -18.57
N CYS A 39 6.13 2.51 -18.75
CA CYS A 39 6.57 3.54 -17.80
C CYS A 39 5.76 4.83 -18.09
N ALA A 40 5.05 5.38 -17.11
CA ALA A 40 4.44 6.69 -17.28
C ALA A 40 5.47 7.81 -17.11
N VAL A 41 5.28 8.90 -17.85
CA VAL A 41 6.03 10.15 -17.68
C VAL A 41 5.31 11.02 -16.66
N GLY A 42 5.69 10.91 -15.39
CA GLY A 42 5.28 11.81 -14.31
C GLY A 42 3.81 11.70 -13.88
N GLY A 43 3.52 12.27 -12.70
CA GLY A 43 2.17 12.46 -12.18
C GLY A 43 1.72 13.92 -12.30
N ASP A 44 0.42 14.13 -12.43
CA ASP A 44 -0.18 15.46 -12.55
C ASP A 44 -0.36 16.09 -11.16
N SER A 45 0.74 16.60 -10.59
CA SER A 45 0.82 17.26 -9.27
C SER A 45 0.63 16.34 -8.04
N PRO A 46 1.28 16.66 -6.90
CA PRO A 46 1.11 15.86 -5.69
C PRO A 46 -0.32 15.99 -5.12
N VAL A 47 -1.02 14.86 -5.03
CA VAL A 47 -2.35 14.77 -4.39
C VAL A 47 -2.23 14.85 -2.87
N ASP A 48 -3.08 15.68 -2.25
CA ASP A 48 -3.26 15.74 -0.80
C ASP A 48 -4.26 14.66 -0.35
N ALA A 49 -3.77 13.65 0.37
CA ALA A 49 -4.58 12.52 0.81
C ALA A 49 -5.76 12.92 1.68
N ALA A 50 -5.62 13.94 2.54
CA ALA A 50 -6.71 14.36 3.42
C ALA A 50 -7.87 14.98 2.64
N SER A 51 -7.56 15.77 1.61
CA SER A 51 -8.55 16.37 0.72
C SER A 51 -9.23 15.30 -0.14
N PHE A 52 -8.44 14.44 -0.80
CA PHE A 52 -8.97 13.34 -1.61
C PHE A 52 -9.90 12.42 -0.80
N LEU A 53 -9.43 11.88 0.33
CA LEU A 53 -10.24 10.96 1.15
C LEU A 53 -11.48 11.64 1.75
N ARG A 54 -11.43 12.94 2.03
CA ARG A 54 -12.60 13.70 2.47
C ARG A 54 -13.62 13.87 1.34
N GLU A 55 -13.17 14.08 0.10
CA GLU A 55 -14.06 14.22 -1.07
C GLU A 55 -14.77 12.90 -1.39
N GLU A 56 -14.06 11.77 -1.27
CA GLU A 56 -14.63 10.42 -1.43
C GLU A 56 -15.50 9.98 -0.25
N TRP A 57 -15.44 10.68 0.89
CA TRP A 57 -16.20 10.31 2.07
C TRP A 57 -17.68 10.68 1.95
N GLU A 58 -18.56 9.68 2.08
CA GLU A 58 -20.00 9.87 2.15
C GLU A 58 -20.53 9.63 3.58
N PRO A 59 -21.58 10.36 4.02
CA PRO A 59 -22.30 9.99 5.23
C PRO A 59 -22.87 8.57 5.09
N ARG A 60 -22.36 7.63 5.90
CA ARG A 60 -22.58 6.16 5.89
C ARG A 60 -21.54 5.31 5.15
N SER A 61 -20.44 5.88 4.66
CA SER A 61 -19.24 5.10 4.36
C SER A 61 -18.80 4.32 5.60
N TRP A 62 -18.25 3.12 5.41
CA TRP A 62 -17.81 2.25 6.49
C TRP A 62 -16.31 2.47 6.79
N PRO A 63 -15.86 2.47 8.05
CA PRO A 63 -16.63 2.57 9.29
C PRO A 63 -17.40 3.89 9.40
N SER A 64 -18.58 3.85 10.04
CA SER A 64 -19.46 5.02 10.08
C SER A 64 -19.00 6.06 11.10
N PHE A 65 -18.77 7.28 10.63
CA PHE A 65 -18.53 8.46 11.47
C PHE A 65 -19.64 9.49 11.28
N ALA A 66 -19.95 10.26 12.33
CA ALA A 66 -20.95 11.33 12.26
C ALA A 66 -20.48 12.52 11.38
N ALA A 67 -19.17 12.70 11.27
CA ALA A 67 -18.50 13.66 10.41
C ALA A 67 -17.13 13.09 10.03
N TRP A 68 -16.52 13.61 8.96
CA TRP A 68 -15.17 13.22 8.53
C TRP A 68 -14.18 13.25 9.73
N PRO A 69 -13.59 12.11 10.12
CA PRO A 69 -12.75 12.01 11.31
C PRO A 69 -11.35 12.62 11.14
N GLY A 70 -10.94 12.92 9.90
CA GLY A 70 -9.55 13.27 9.61
C GLY A 70 -8.72 12.05 9.24
N LEU A 71 -7.41 12.25 9.19
CA LEU A 71 -6.45 11.17 8.97
C LEU A 71 -6.04 10.55 10.30
N ALA A 72 -5.94 9.22 10.32
CA ALA A 72 -5.56 8.42 11.47
C ALA A 72 -4.19 8.81 12.03
N VAL A 73 -4.09 8.80 13.36
CA VAL A 73 -2.87 9.16 14.08
C VAL A 73 -2.08 7.89 14.44
N PRO A 74 -0.79 7.80 14.08
CA PRO A 74 0.07 6.67 14.45
C PRO A 74 0.41 6.68 15.94
N ALA A 75 0.81 5.53 16.47
CA ALA A 75 1.33 5.43 17.83
C ALA A 75 2.59 6.28 18.00
N ALA A 76 2.70 6.98 19.14
CA ALA A 76 3.82 7.89 19.42
C ALA A 76 5.14 7.18 19.78
N ALA A 77 5.09 5.89 20.13
CA ALA A 77 6.28 5.10 20.41
C ALA A 77 7.10 4.92 19.13
N ALA A 78 8.42 4.76 19.26
CA ALA A 78 9.26 4.36 18.15
C ALA A 78 8.68 3.05 17.57
N GLY A 79 8.12 3.13 16.36
CA GLY A 79 7.65 1.96 15.63
C GLY A 79 8.81 1.03 15.30
N ALA A 80 8.50 -0.07 14.61
CA ALA A 80 9.57 -0.88 14.04
C ALA A 80 10.29 -0.10 12.94
N ASP A 81 11.45 -0.60 12.52
CA ASP A 81 12.12 -0.10 11.33
C ASP A 81 11.25 -0.36 10.08
N PRO A 82 10.82 0.69 9.34
CA PRO A 82 10.03 0.52 8.12
C PRO A 82 10.68 -0.40 7.09
N ASP A 83 12.00 -0.35 6.96
CA ASP A 83 12.72 -1.14 5.96
C ASP A 83 12.76 -2.62 6.36
N ALA A 84 12.85 -2.91 7.65
CA ALA A 84 12.75 -4.26 8.18
C ALA A 84 11.34 -4.84 7.98
N CYS A 85 10.29 -4.05 8.28
CA CYS A 85 8.90 -4.48 8.04
C CYS A 85 8.63 -4.76 6.55
N ALA A 86 9.15 -3.92 5.65
CA ALA A 86 9.02 -4.14 4.22
C ALA A 86 9.75 -5.40 3.75
N ALA A 87 10.95 -5.65 4.30
CA ALA A 87 11.71 -6.88 4.04
C ALA A 87 11.03 -8.16 4.57
N GLU A 88 10.30 -8.08 5.68
CA GLU A 88 9.48 -9.18 6.20
C GLU A 88 8.25 -9.43 5.32
N ALA A 89 7.54 -8.38 4.94
CA ALA A 89 6.39 -8.44 4.04
C ALA A 89 6.77 -9.01 2.66
N ALA A 90 7.92 -8.60 2.09
CA ALA A 90 8.43 -9.15 0.84
C ALA A 90 8.66 -10.67 0.91
N THR A 91 9.25 -11.16 2.01
CA THR A 91 9.40 -12.60 2.23
C THR A 91 8.05 -13.29 2.39
N ALA A 92 7.09 -12.69 3.09
CA ALA A 92 5.76 -13.27 3.24
C ALA A 92 5.04 -13.44 1.89
N VAL A 93 5.09 -12.41 1.04
CA VAL A 93 4.53 -12.43 -0.32
C VAL A 93 5.14 -13.56 -1.17
N VAL A 94 6.47 -13.65 -1.20
CA VAL A 94 7.18 -14.68 -1.98
C VAL A 94 6.87 -16.09 -1.45
N ARG A 95 6.87 -16.28 -0.12
CA ARG A 95 6.59 -17.58 0.51
C ARG A 95 5.18 -18.07 0.25
N ARG A 96 4.20 -17.17 0.18
CA ARG A 96 2.81 -17.49 -0.16
C ARG A 96 2.61 -17.75 -1.66
N GLY A 97 3.59 -17.42 -2.49
CA GLY A 97 3.55 -17.61 -3.94
C GLY A 97 2.76 -16.55 -4.69
N TRP A 98 2.41 -15.44 -4.02
CA TRP A 98 1.61 -14.35 -4.57
C TRP A 98 2.37 -13.54 -5.62
N ALA A 99 3.65 -13.26 -5.38
CA ALA A 99 4.50 -12.56 -6.35
C ALA A 99 5.92 -13.14 -6.33
N ARG A 100 6.50 -13.28 -7.53
CA ARG A 100 7.80 -13.95 -7.74
C ARG A 100 8.62 -13.37 -8.89
N CYS A 101 8.03 -12.50 -9.70
CA CYS A 101 8.75 -11.64 -10.63
C CYS A 101 9.30 -10.41 -9.89
N LEU A 102 10.32 -9.76 -10.45
CA LEU A 102 10.96 -8.61 -9.81
C LEU A 102 11.11 -7.45 -10.81
N ALA A 103 10.70 -6.26 -10.40
CA ALA A 103 10.92 -5.02 -11.14
C ALA A 103 11.82 -4.07 -10.35
N LEU A 104 12.59 -3.26 -11.06
CA LEU A 104 13.27 -2.09 -10.53
C LEU A 104 12.60 -0.88 -11.15
N VAL A 105 12.00 -0.04 -10.31
CA VAL A 105 11.21 1.11 -10.74
C VAL A 105 11.94 2.37 -10.32
N GLN A 106 12.18 3.25 -11.27
CA GLN A 106 12.76 4.55 -10.98
C GLN A 106 11.69 5.44 -10.34
N ALA A 107 11.93 5.87 -9.11
CA ALA A 107 11.02 6.73 -8.36
C ALA A 107 11.80 7.56 -7.33
N GLU A 108 11.30 8.73 -6.98
CA GLU A 108 11.87 9.53 -5.88
C GLU A 108 11.52 8.93 -4.52
N ARG A 109 10.33 8.32 -4.41
CA ARG A 109 9.83 7.64 -3.22
C ARG A 109 9.15 6.32 -3.55
N GLY A 110 9.05 5.45 -2.53
CA GLY A 110 8.34 4.17 -2.66
C GLY A 110 6.85 4.37 -2.96
N SER A 111 6.23 5.41 -2.39
CA SER A 111 4.86 5.83 -2.68
C SER A 111 4.59 6.20 -4.15
N ASP A 112 5.62 6.47 -4.95
CA ASP A 112 5.46 6.95 -6.32
C ASP A 112 5.60 5.81 -7.33
N VAL A 113 5.86 4.58 -6.86
CA VAL A 113 5.94 3.39 -7.70
C VAL A 113 4.64 3.13 -8.48
N PRO A 114 3.42 3.29 -7.93
CA PRO A 114 2.19 3.13 -8.71
C PRO A 114 2.12 4.07 -9.92
N ILE A 115 2.53 5.33 -9.75
CA ILE A 115 2.62 6.31 -10.86
C ILE A 115 3.65 5.85 -11.88
N ALA A 116 4.87 5.53 -11.44
CA ALA A 116 5.98 5.18 -12.31
C ALA A 116 5.71 3.92 -13.15
N LEU A 117 5.00 2.95 -12.58
CA LEU A 117 4.53 1.74 -13.25
C LEU A 117 3.34 1.95 -14.18
N ASN A 118 2.71 3.13 -14.14
CA ASN A 118 1.42 3.38 -14.77
C ASN A 118 0.40 2.27 -14.43
N TRP A 119 0.37 1.82 -13.17
CA TRP A 119 -0.41 0.65 -12.80
C TRP A 119 -1.91 0.93 -12.91
N PRO A 120 -2.68 0.14 -13.69
CA PRO A 120 -4.11 0.34 -13.84
C PRO A 120 -4.94 -0.40 -12.79
N GLY A 121 -4.33 -1.08 -11.81
CA GLY A 121 -5.00 -2.08 -10.98
C GLY A 121 -6.19 -1.57 -10.15
N MET A 122 -6.31 -0.27 -9.92
CA MET A 122 -7.44 0.35 -9.19
C MET A 122 -8.62 0.72 -10.12
N THR A 123 -8.75 0.05 -11.26
CA THR A 123 -9.64 0.45 -12.37
C THR A 123 -11.05 0.79 -11.85
N ASN A 124 -11.59 1.95 -12.23
CA ASN A 124 -12.88 2.51 -11.80
C ASN A 124 -12.98 3.09 -10.37
N HIS A 125 -11.96 2.97 -9.51
CA HIS A 125 -12.03 3.45 -8.12
C HIS A 125 -11.19 4.71 -7.85
N MET A 126 -9.93 4.73 -8.27
CA MET A 126 -9.06 5.89 -8.05
C MET A 126 -7.95 5.99 -9.11
N GLY A 127 -7.43 7.21 -9.32
CA GLY A 127 -6.28 7.43 -10.18
C GLY A 127 -4.96 6.97 -9.54
N LYS A 128 -3.95 6.73 -10.38
CA LYS A 128 -2.57 6.43 -9.92
C LYS A 128 -1.97 7.56 -9.08
N ASP A 129 -2.32 8.80 -9.39
CA ASP A 129 -1.87 9.99 -8.67
C ASP A 129 -2.50 10.06 -7.28
N ASP A 130 -3.79 9.75 -7.18
CA ASP A 130 -4.52 9.65 -5.93
C ASP A 130 -3.97 8.54 -5.04
N LEU A 131 -3.74 7.35 -5.61
CA LEU A 131 -3.17 6.22 -4.88
C LEU A 131 -1.79 6.57 -4.34
N SER A 132 -0.96 7.20 -5.16
CA SER A 132 0.36 7.66 -4.73
C SER A 132 0.27 8.70 -3.61
N GLY A 133 -0.67 9.64 -3.68
CA GLY A 133 -0.94 10.60 -2.61
C GLY A 133 -1.34 9.94 -1.29
N VAL A 134 -2.27 8.99 -1.34
CA VAL A 134 -2.73 8.22 -0.19
C VAL A 134 -1.61 7.38 0.42
N VAL A 135 -0.88 6.61 -0.41
CA VAL A 135 0.26 5.80 0.04
C VAL A 135 1.38 6.67 0.59
N ARG A 136 1.63 7.87 0.03
CA ARG A 136 2.61 8.82 0.57
C ARG A 136 2.21 9.31 1.96
N SER A 137 0.92 9.58 2.18
CA SER A 137 0.41 9.93 3.51
C SER A 137 0.60 8.80 4.53
N TRP A 138 0.39 7.54 4.11
CA TRP A 138 0.70 6.38 4.95
C TRP A 138 2.19 6.15 5.14
N GLU A 139 3.01 6.44 4.13
CA GLU A 139 4.46 6.39 4.18
C GLU A 139 4.98 7.33 5.27
N ASP A 140 4.51 8.58 5.27
CA ASP A 140 4.93 9.60 6.22
C ASP A 140 4.41 9.35 7.65
N ARG A 141 3.21 8.78 7.82
CA ARG A 141 2.59 8.55 9.15
C ARG A 141 2.92 7.19 9.76
N PHE A 142 2.81 6.12 8.99
CA PHE A 142 2.91 4.74 9.47
C PHE A 142 4.20 4.05 9.05
N GLY A 143 5.09 4.75 8.32
CA GLY A 143 6.27 4.13 7.71
C GLY A 143 5.88 3.12 6.64
N ALA A 144 4.76 3.35 5.94
CA ALA A 144 4.25 2.40 4.97
C ALA A 144 5.18 2.26 3.75
N ARG A 145 5.36 1.04 3.24
CA ARG A 145 6.16 0.76 2.02
C ARG A 145 5.40 -0.13 1.06
N VAL A 146 5.35 0.26 -0.21
CA VAL A 146 4.90 -0.62 -1.31
C VAL A 146 5.91 -1.75 -1.48
N VAL A 147 5.41 -2.99 -1.52
CA VAL A 147 6.24 -4.20 -1.58
C VAL A 147 6.01 -4.97 -2.88
N ALA A 148 4.75 -5.20 -3.22
CA ALA A 148 4.38 -6.06 -4.34
C ALA A 148 3.08 -5.61 -5.00
N PHE A 149 2.95 -6.01 -6.25
CA PHE A 149 1.72 -5.89 -7.02
C PHE A 149 1.31 -7.25 -7.58
N GLU A 150 0.01 -7.49 -7.57
CA GLU A 150 -0.68 -8.53 -8.33
C GLU A 150 -1.50 -7.84 -9.44
N HIS A 151 -2.24 -8.60 -10.24
CA HIS A 151 -3.02 -8.03 -11.37
C HIS A 151 -3.88 -6.83 -10.94
N GLY A 152 -4.68 -7.00 -9.89
CA GLY A 152 -5.47 -5.95 -9.22
C GLY A 152 -5.12 -5.79 -7.74
N GLY A 153 -4.03 -6.40 -7.27
CA GLY A 153 -3.66 -6.42 -5.85
C GLY A 153 -2.45 -5.54 -5.52
N LEU A 154 -2.45 -4.91 -4.35
CA LEU A 154 -1.34 -4.13 -3.81
C LEU A 154 -0.98 -4.62 -2.41
N HIS A 155 0.31 -4.93 -2.20
CA HIS A 155 0.86 -5.27 -0.89
C HIS A 155 1.65 -4.10 -0.33
N VAL A 156 1.24 -3.63 0.85
CA VAL A 156 1.88 -2.54 1.59
C VAL A 156 2.29 -3.04 2.96
N SER A 157 3.53 -2.80 3.36
CA SER A 157 3.96 -2.99 4.76
C SER A 157 3.77 -1.72 5.56
N ALA A 158 3.56 -1.81 6.87
CA ALA A 158 3.49 -0.68 7.80
C ALA A 158 4.32 -0.93 9.07
N ALA A 159 5.02 0.12 9.51
CA ALA A 159 6.01 0.04 10.59
C ALA A 159 5.44 0.44 11.96
N VAL A 160 4.51 1.38 11.96
CA VAL A 160 3.84 1.93 13.14
C VAL A 160 2.36 1.54 13.09
N PRO A 161 1.77 1.01 14.17
CA PRO A 161 0.32 0.79 14.24
C PRO A 161 -0.41 2.13 14.52
N PRO A 162 -1.74 2.19 14.33
CA PRO A 162 -2.56 3.27 14.84
C PRO A 162 -2.42 3.41 16.37
N LYS A 163 -2.55 4.64 16.86
CA LYS A 163 -2.29 4.99 18.27
C LYS A 163 -3.15 4.21 19.26
N ASP A 164 -4.41 4.02 18.91
CA ASP A 164 -5.41 3.32 19.71
C ASP A 164 -6.53 2.78 18.80
N LEU A 165 -7.52 2.12 19.41
CA LEU A 165 -8.62 1.52 18.65
C LEU A 165 -9.46 2.57 17.92
N HIS A 166 -9.57 3.80 18.42
CA HIS A 166 -10.28 4.86 17.69
C HIS A 166 -9.54 5.21 16.41
N GLU A 167 -8.24 5.46 16.49
CA GLU A 167 -7.40 5.72 15.32
C GLU A 167 -7.34 4.52 14.36
N ALA A 168 -7.51 3.30 14.87
CA ALA A 168 -7.63 2.12 14.02
C ALA A 168 -8.94 2.09 13.20
N HIS A 169 -10.05 2.58 13.75
CA HIS A 169 -11.28 2.77 12.95
C HIS A 169 -11.10 3.87 11.90
N VAL A 170 -10.38 4.94 12.24
CA VAL A 170 -10.07 6.00 11.27
C VAL A 170 -9.21 5.44 10.13
N LEU A 171 -8.19 4.64 10.46
CA LEU A 171 -7.34 4.00 9.45
C LEU A 171 -8.12 2.98 8.59
N ALA A 172 -9.04 2.23 9.20
CA ALA A 172 -9.94 1.35 8.46
C ALA A 172 -10.83 2.13 7.47
N ALA A 173 -11.27 3.34 7.82
CA ALA A 173 -12.00 4.21 6.91
C ALA A 173 -11.14 4.65 5.73
N GLU A 174 -9.88 5.03 5.99
CA GLU A 174 -8.94 5.37 4.91
C GLU A 174 -8.73 4.18 3.96
N HIS A 175 -8.58 2.96 4.50
CA HIS A 175 -8.44 1.74 3.70
C HIS A 175 -9.69 1.46 2.86
N TYR A 176 -10.89 1.63 3.44
CA TYR A 176 -12.16 1.45 2.74
C TYR A 176 -12.33 2.46 1.61
N LEU A 177 -12.03 3.74 1.85
CA LEU A 177 -12.15 4.79 0.84
C LEU A 177 -11.14 4.62 -0.28
N ALA A 178 -9.94 4.10 0.01
CA ALA A 178 -8.96 3.78 -1.02
C ALA A 178 -9.33 2.50 -1.81
N CYS A 179 -9.92 1.51 -1.15
CA CYS A 179 -10.17 0.19 -1.71
C CYS A 179 -11.44 -0.45 -1.10
N PRO A 180 -12.63 -0.09 -1.60
CA PRO A 180 -13.89 -0.58 -1.04
C PRO A 180 -14.12 -2.08 -1.31
N ASP A 181 -13.62 -2.60 -2.44
CA ASP A 181 -13.88 -3.96 -2.93
C ASP A 181 -13.46 -5.07 -1.96
N VAL A 182 -12.35 -4.89 -1.24
CA VAL A 182 -11.87 -5.82 -0.21
C VAL A 182 -12.94 -6.06 0.87
N PHE A 183 -13.74 -5.04 1.17
CA PHE A 183 -14.76 -5.09 2.21
C PHE A 183 -16.12 -5.57 1.71
N HIS A 184 -16.33 -5.61 0.38
CA HIS A 184 -17.58 -6.07 -0.22
C HIS A 184 -17.64 -7.58 -0.43
N ASN A 185 -16.49 -8.27 -0.47
CA ASN A 185 -16.42 -9.69 -0.87
C ASN A 185 -16.53 -10.69 0.28
N ASP A 186 -16.64 -10.25 1.55
CA ASP A 186 -16.69 -11.15 2.71
C ASP A 186 -17.73 -10.70 3.76
N PHE A 187 -18.58 -11.64 4.23
CA PHE A 187 -19.71 -11.39 5.12
C PHE A 187 -19.31 -11.32 6.62
N GLY A 188 -18.06 -10.96 6.92
CA GLY A 188 -17.52 -10.87 8.27
C GLY A 188 -17.90 -9.57 9.00
N ASP A 189 -17.74 -9.56 10.33
CA ASP A 189 -17.89 -8.36 11.18
C ASP A 189 -16.66 -7.44 11.04
N TRP A 190 -16.39 -6.99 9.81
CA TRP A 190 -15.24 -6.13 9.49
C TRP A 190 -15.22 -4.90 10.40
N GLU A 191 -16.39 -4.34 10.74
CA GLU A 191 -16.54 -3.16 11.60
C GLU A 191 -15.80 -3.29 12.91
N ASN A 192 -15.85 -4.46 13.53
CA ASN A 192 -15.18 -4.71 14.79
C ASN A 192 -13.83 -5.41 14.64
N THR A 193 -13.70 -6.34 13.69
CA THR A 193 -12.49 -7.19 13.58
C THR A 193 -11.33 -6.44 12.93
N TYR A 194 -11.57 -5.70 11.85
CA TYR A 194 -10.49 -5.12 11.06
C TYR A 194 -9.75 -4.00 11.80
N PRO A 195 -10.42 -3.04 12.48
CA PRO A 195 -9.72 -2.07 13.32
C PRO A 195 -8.89 -2.74 14.43
N GLN A 196 -9.37 -3.84 15.01
CA GLN A 196 -8.60 -4.58 16.02
C GLN A 196 -7.37 -5.25 15.42
N GLU A 197 -7.49 -5.83 14.22
CA GLU A 197 -6.35 -6.39 13.50
C GLU A 197 -5.30 -5.32 13.21
N LEU A 198 -5.71 -4.12 12.76
CA LEU A 198 -4.79 -3.02 12.41
C LEU A 198 -3.88 -2.58 13.57
N LEU A 199 -4.25 -2.84 14.83
CA LEU A 199 -3.38 -2.58 15.99
C LEU A 199 -2.12 -3.46 16.03
N THR A 200 -2.14 -4.60 15.32
CA THR A 200 -1.03 -5.58 15.33
C THR A 200 -0.55 -5.95 13.94
N ARG A 201 -1.41 -5.83 12.93
CA ARG A 201 -1.18 -6.19 11.55
C ARG A 201 -0.30 -5.15 10.85
N ARG A 202 0.77 -5.65 10.23
CA ARG A 202 1.80 -4.84 9.54
C ARG A 202 1.84 -5.07 8.04
N ASP A 203 1.13 -6.08 7.55
CA ASP A 203 0.94 -6.40 6.15
C ASP A 203 -0.48 -6.04 5.72
N TRP A 204 -0.60 -5.00 4.90
CA TRP A 204 -1.84 -4.54 4.31
C TRP A 204 -1.94 -5.04 2.87
N TYR A 205 -3.12 -5.53 2.52
CA TYR A 205 -3.43 -6.02 1.20
C TYR A 205 -4.69 -5.32 0.71
N PHE A 206 -4.60 -4.79 -0.51
CA PHE A 206 -5.70 -4.12 -1.21
C PHE A 206 -5.94 -4.84 -2.53
N TRP A 207 -7.20 -5.00 -2.92
CA TRP A 207 -7.59 -5.66 -4.15
C TRP A 207 -8.79 -4.93 -4.76
N TRP A 208 -8.69 -4.61 -6.05
CA TRP A 208 -9.75 -3.98 -6.85
C TRP A 208 -10.11 -4.90 -8.04
N ASP A 209 -11.37 -4.92 -8.47
CA ASP A 209 -11.90 -5.72 -9.60
C ASP A 209 -11.80 -5.03 -10.97
#